data_AF-A0A928SI16-F1
#
_entry.id   AF-A0A928SI16-F1
#
_cell.length_a   1.000
_cell.length_b   1.000
_cell.length_c   1.000
_cell.angle_alpha   90.00
_cell.angle_beta   90.00
_cell.angle_gamma   90.00
#
_symmetry.space_group_name_H-M   'P 1'
#
loop_
_entity.id
_entity.type
_entity.pdbx_description
1 polymer ?
#
loop_
_entity_poly.entity_id
_entity_poly.type
_entity_poly.pdbx_seq_one_letter_code
_entity_poly.pdbx_strand_id
1 'polypeptide(L)'
;MKQYDFANILFAGPCNLRCPYCIGQQVNPALNRNNLNEFPLRNLARFVELVKQHRVTEIVFTGTTTDPQLYRHEARLLQWLREHLPSYPTSCIDKYALLPGPPPKRGREQIRYSLHTNGQLALRKMDVFNQYDRVCISFPSFNKEIYQQLMGSPRVPDLAEIVRQAAVPVKISCVLTEHNSHELIEFLDRCGAIGIKRIVLRRLYGDNRLWTLPDRLIPCSVYRGNPVYDYHGIEVTLWHFDQTTSTSLNLFSNGAISPHYLLTQAGGR
;
A
#
# COMPACT_ATOMS: atom_id res chain seq x y z
N MET A 1 18.51 16.04 9.97
CA MET A 1 17.48 15.12 10.50
C MET A 1 17.10 14.14 9.41
N LYS A 2 16.89 12.85 9.72
CA LYS A 2 16.45 11.85 8.73
C LYS A 2 15.03 12.21 8.25
N GLN A 3 14.82 12.29 6.93
CA GLN A 3 13.51 12.52 6.32
C GLN A 3 12.89 11.17 5.94
N TYR A 4 11.64 10.94 6.33
CA TYR A 4 10.88 9.75 5.92
C TYR A 4 9.90 10.11 4.82
N ASP A 5 9.77 9.24 3.83
CA ASP A 5 8.82 9.43 2.72
C ASP A 5 7.38 9.21 3.16
N PHE A 6 7.17 8.25 4.05
CA PHE A 6 5.87 7.90 4.62
C PHE A 6 6.05 7.19 5.97
N ALA A 7 4.96 6.99 6.69
CA ALA A 7 4.92 6.16 7.88
C ALA A 7 3.90 5.04 7.72
N ASN A 8 4.15 3.88 8.32
CA ASN A 8 3.23 2.74 8.33
C ASN A 8 2.65 2.55 9.73
N ILE A 9 1.36 2.24 9.79
CA ILE A 9 0.74 1.57 10.94
C ILE A 9 0.51 0.13 10.50
N LEU A 10 1.19 -0.80 11.17
CA LEU A 10 1.21 -2.21 10.81
C LEU A 10 0.26 -3.01 11.70
N PHE A 11 -0.67 -3.71 11.08
CA PHE A 11 -1.60 -4.62 11.74
C PHE A 11 -1.09 -6.06 11.64
N ALA A 12 -1.35 -6.86 12.69
CA ALA A 12 -1.08 -8.29 12.69
C ALA A 12 -2.22 -9.04 13.37
N GLY A 13 -2.41 -10.30 13.00
CA GLY A 13 -3.49 -11.16 13.48
C GLY A 13 -3.93 -12.16 12.41
N PRO A 14 -5.03 -12.90 12.62
CA PRO A 14 -5.62 -13.74 11.59
C PRO A 14 -5.94 -12.92 10.33
N CYS A 15 -5.65 -13.47 9.16
CA CYS A 15 -6.01 -12.90 7.87
C CYS A 15 -7.20 -13.67 7.26
N ASN A 16 -7.98 -12.98 6.44
CA ASN A 16 -9.04 -13.57 5.62
C ASN A 16 -8.51 -14.21 4.32
N LEU A 17 -7.19 -14.18 4.11
CA LEU A 17 -6.47 -14.82 3.01
C LEU A 17 -5.27 -15.61 3.54
N ARG A 18 -4.71 -16.49 2.71
CA ARG A 18 -3.58 -17.37 3.04
C ARG A 18 -2.54 -17.38 1.93
N CYS A 19 -2.07 -16.19 1.56
CA CYS A 19 -1.12 -16.03 0.45
C CYS A 19 0.18 -16.81 0.73
N PRO A 20 0.62 -17.71 -0.16
CA PRO A 20 1.89 -18.43 0.00
C PRO A 20 3.11 -17.51 0.08
N TYR A 21 3.01 -16.34 -0.56
CA TYR A 21 4.09 -15.36 -0.64
C TYR A 21 3.92 -14.18 0.34
N CYS A 22 3.24 -14.38 1.47
CA CYS A 22 2.99 -13.32 2.44
C CYS A 22 4.31 -12.86 3.09
N ILE A 23 4.72 -11.61 2.85
CA ILE A 23 5.94 -11.03 3.45
C ILE A 23 5.91 -11.05 4.98
N GLY A 24 4.72 -11.03 5.61
CA GLY A 24 4.56 -11.14 7.05
C GLY A 24 5.14 -12.42 7.65
N GLN A 25 5.26 -13.50 6.86
CA GLN A 25 5.89 -14.75 7.28
C GLN A 25 7.42 -14.63 7.39
N GLN A 26 8.01 -13.60 6.77
CA GLN A 26 9.44 -13.30 6.83
C GLN A 26 9.79 -12.21 7.86
N VAL A 27 8.78 -11.52 8.40
CA VAL A 27 8.96 -10.51 9.46
C VAL A 27 9.22 -11.22 10.79
N ASN A 28 10.10 -10.67 11.63
CA ASN A 28 10.36 -11.19 12.97
C ASN A 28 9.03 -11.40 13.73
N PRO A 29 8.67 -12.66 14.11
CA PRO A 29 7.40 -12.95 14.75
C PRO A 29 7.15 -12.18 16.05
N ALA A 30 8.19 -11.76 16.77
CA ALA A 30 8.08 -10.93 17.97
C ALA A 30 7.45 -9.56 17.70
N LEU A 31 7.49 -9.08 16.45
CA LEU A 31 6.85 -7.84 16.02
C LEU A 31 5.36 -8.03 15.68
N ASN A 32 4.92 -9.26 15.42
CA ASN A 32 3.58 -9.61 14.92
C ASN A 32 2.61 -10.01 16.04
N ARG A 33 2.42 -9.14 17.04
CA ARG A 33 1.39 -9.32 18.07
C ARG A 33 0.00 -9.03 17.49
N ASN A 34 -1.00 -9.88 17.75
CA ASN A 34 -2.37 -9.59 17.30
C ASN A 34 -2.89 -8.28 17.94
N ASN A 35 -3.20 -7.29 17.11
CA ASN A 35 -3.73 -5.99 17.52
C ASN A 35 -5.11 -5.66 16.90
N LEU A 36 -5.79 -6.64 16.27
CA LEU A 36 -7.03 -6.40 15.52
C LEU A 36 -8.19 -5.81 16.35
N ASN A 37 -8.15 -5.98 17.68
CA ASN A 37 -9.16 -5.48 18.61
C ASN A 37 -8.59 -4.45 19.62
N GLU A 38 -7.32 -4.06 19.51
CA GLU A 38 -6.66 -3.17 20.47
C GLU A 38 -6.84 -1.69 20.06
N PHE A 39 -7.35 -0.86 20.96
CA PHE A 39 -7.41 0.60 20.78
C PHE A 39 -7.28 1.30 22.16
N PRO A 40 -6.40 2.32 22.31
CA PRO A 40 -5.44 2.80 21.32
C PRO A 40 -4.36 1.76 21.01
N LEU A 41 -3.69 1.89 19.87
CA LEU A 41 -2.54 1.04 19.54
C LEU A 41 -1.37 1.33 20.49
N ARG A 42 -0.56 0.30 20.78
CA ARG A 42 0.64 0.42 21.60
C ARG A 42 1.58 1.46 21.01
N ASN A 43 2.08 2.39 21.83
CA ASN A 43 3.00 3.46 21.43
C ASN A 43 2.48 4.40 20.33
N LEU A 44 1.17 4.47 20.10
CA LEU A 44 0.58 5.36 19.09
C LEU A 44 0.92 6.84 19.34
N ALA A 45 0.85 7.30 20.58
CA ALA A 45 1.21 8.68 20.94
C ALA A 45 2.68 9.00 20.60
N ARG A 46 3.61 8.10 20.95
CA ARG A 46 5.03 8.26 20.62
C ARG A 46 5.26 8.28 19.10
N PHE A 47 4.57 7.42 18.36
CA PHE A 47 4.63 7.39 16.91
C PHE A 47 4.14 8.71 16.28
N VAL A 48 3.04 9.27 16.77
CA VAL A 48 2.53 10.59 16.35
C VAL A 48 3.55 11.70 16.57
N GLU A 49 4.23 11.71 17.72
CA GLU A 49 5.29 12.70 17.97
C GLU A 49 6.47 12.56 17.01
N LEU A 50 6.84 11.33 16.63
CA LEU A 50 7.86 11.10 15.60
C LEU A 50 7.37 11.53 14.21
N VAL A 51 6.12 11.28 13.85
CA VAL A 51 5.51 11.77 12.59
C VAL A 51 5.59 13.30 12.51
N LYS A 52 5.27 14.00 13.61
CA LYS A 52 5.38 15.47 13.72
C LYS A 52 6.83 15.93 13.60
N GLN A 53 7.72 15.33 14.40
CA GLN A 53 9.15 15.67 14.43
C GLN A 53 9.80 15.53 13.05
N HIS A 54 9.48 14.47 12.33
CA HIS A 54 10.04 14.19 11.00
C HIS A 54 9.23 14.76 9.83
N ARG A 55 8.14 15.50 10.12
CA ARG A 55 7.24 16.10 9.12
C ARG A 55 6.78 15.10 8.06
N VAL A 56 6.41 13.90 8.51
CA VAL A 56 5.91 12.86 7.60
C VAL A 56 4.53 13.26 7.10
N THR A 57 4.33 13.23 5.78
CA THR A 57 3.12 13.72 5.11
C THR A 57 2.18 12.62 4.63
N GLU A 58 2.53 11.36 4.87
CA GLU A 58 1.71 10.20 4.52
C GLU A 58 1.76 9.14 5.61
N ILE A 59 0.60 8.62 5.98
CA ILE A 59 0.44 7.45 6.85
C ILE A 59 -0.29 6.36 6.08
N VAL A 60 0.32 5.18 6.00
CA VAL A 60 -0.23 4.01 5.33
C VAL A 60 -0.71 3.00 6.38
N PHE A 61 -1.96 2.59 6.26
CA PHE A 61 -2.56 1.49 7.00
C PHE A 61 -2.31 0.21 6.20
N THR A 62 -1.53 -0.71 6.77
CA THR A 62 -1.14 -1.95 6.09
C THR A 62 -1.00 -3.08 7.10
N GLY A 63 -1.10 -4.33 6.65
CA GLY A 63 -0.81 -5.48 7.50
C GLY A 63 0.61 -6.01 7.31
N THR A 64 1.15 -6.66 8.34
CA THR A 64 2.25 -7.62 8.19
C THR A 64 1.67 -9.00 7.87
N THR A 65 0.80 -9.51 8.74
CA THR A 65 0.23 -10.87 8.65
C THR A 65 -1.30 -10.90 8.54
N THR A 66 -1.94 -9.74 8.42
CA THR A 66 -3.40 -9.58 8.32
C THR A 66 -3.78 -8.56 7.26
N ASP A 67 -5.07 -8.33 7.06
CA ASP A 67 -5.58 -7.21 6.26
C ASP A 67 -5.99 -6.07 7.20
N PRO A 68 -5.59 -4.80 6.94
CA PRO A 68 -5.98 -3.68 7.79
C PRO A 68 -7.50 -3.49 7.91
N GLN A 69 -8.30 -3.91 6.92
CA GLN A 69 -9.76 -3.82 7.02
C GLN A 69 -10.36 -4.83 8.02
N LEU A 70 -9.56 -5.77 8.55
CA LEU A 70 -9.96 -6.63 9.67
C LEU A 70 -9.77 -5.93 11.03
N TYR A 71 -9.12 -4.78 11.09
CA TYR A 71 -9.00 -4.00 12.32
C TYR A 71 -10.36 -3.42 12.74
N ARG A 72 -10.83 -3.79 13.93
CA ARG A 72 -12.19 -3.45 14.42
C ARG A 72 -12.40 -1.95 14.60
N HIS A 73 -11.33 -1.20 14.88
CA HIS A 73 -11.39 0.22 15.22
C HIS A 73 -10.84 1.12 14.09
N GLU A 74 -10.86 0.66 12.83
CA GLU A 74 -10.29 1.37 11.67
C GLU A 74 -10.74 2.83 11.54
N ALA A 75 -12.06 3.07 11.45
CA ALA A 75 -12.60 4.43 11.36
C ALA A 75 -12.24 5.30 12.59
N ARG A 76 -12.32 4.71 13.80
CA ARG A 76 -11.98 5.41 15.05
C ARG A 76 -10.51 5.82 15.08
N LEU A 77 -9.60 4.96 14.62
CA LEU A 77 -8.18 5.26 14.53
C LEU A 77 -7.89 6.33 13.47
N LEU A 78 -8.53 6.25 12.30
CA LEU A 78 -8.38 7.26 11.27
C LEU A 78 -8.83 8.65 11.75
N GLN A 79 -10.00 8.73 12.41
CA GLN A 79 -10.48 9.95 13.03
C GLN A 79 -9.51 10.47 14.10
N TRP A 80 -9.07 9.60 15.01
CA TRP A 80 -8.14 9.99 16.07
C TRP A 80 -6.84 10.56 15.49
N LEU A 81 -6.28 9.97 14.43
CA LEU A 81 -5.08 10.49 13.78
C LEU A 81 -5.29 11.87 13.17
N ARG A 82 -6.45 12.13 12.56
CA ARG A 82 -6.81 13.44 11.99
C ARG A 82 -6.91 14.52 13.05
N GLU A 83 -7.38 14.18 14.24
CA GLU A 83 -7.47 15.09 15.39
C GLU A 83 -6.10 15.40 16.00
N HIS A 84 -5.14 14.47 15.93
CA HIS A 84 -3.87 14.56 16.65
C HIS A 84 -2.66 14.95 15.78
N LEU A 85 -2.82 14.97 14.45
CA LEU A 85 -1.77 15.34 13.51
C LEU A 85 -2.07 16.65 12.80
N PRO A 86 -1.05 17.53 12.66
CA PRO A 86 -1.23 18.84 12.06
C PRO A 86 -1.47 18.77 10.55
N SER A 87 -2.10 19.82 10.00
CA SER A 87 -1.99 20.12 8.57
C SER A 87 -0.78 21.02 8.34
N TYR A 88 0.16 20.63 7.48
CA TYR A 88 1.39 21.38 7.23
C TYR A 88 1.17 22.47 6.17
N PRO A 89 1.81 23.65 6.22
CA PRO A 89 1.76 24.61 5.13
C PRO A 89 2.34 24.01 3.83
N THR A 90 1.72 24.28 2.69
CA THR A 90 2.05 23.74 1.35
C THR A 90 3.41 24.18 0.80
N SER A 91 4.17 25.02 1.51
CA SER A 91 5.40 25.66 1.01
C SER A 91 6.64 24.76 1.01
N CYS A 92 6.51 23.48 1.35
CA CYS A 92 7.66 22.63 1.68
C CYS A 92 7.88 21.41 0.78
N ILE A 93 6.97 21.07 -0.15
CA ILE A 93 7.08 19.82 -0.93
C ILE A 93 6.58 19.99 -2.38
N ASP A 94 7.38 20.65 -3.23
CA ASP A 94 7.21 20.63 -4.69
C ASP A 94 7.75 19.32 -5.32
N LYS A 95 7.25 18.16 -4.88
CA LYS A 95 7.69 16.86 -5.45
C LYS A 95 6.62 16.06 -6.19
N TYR A 96 5.40 16.60 -6.32
CA TYR A 96 4.29 15.91 -7.01
C TYR A 96 3.68 16.70 -8.17
N ALA A 97 4.39 17.69 -8.72
CA ALA A 97 3.98 18.48 -9.90
C ALA A 97 3.84 17.68 -11.22
N LEU A 98 3.83 16.34 -11.18
CA LEU A 98 3.68 15.45 -12.34
C LEU A 98 2.31 14.74 -12.39
N LEU A 99 1.35 15.12 -11.55
CA LEU A 99 -0.03 14.66 -11.72
C LEU A 99 -0.77 15.57 -12.71
N PRO A 100 -1.39 15.04 -13.79
CA PRO A 100 -2.35 15.82 -14.56
C PRO A 100 -3.59 16.09 -13.70
N GLY A 101 -3.70 17.35 -13.26
CA GLY A 101 -4.80 17.87 -12.46
C GLY A 101 -4.49 19.32 -12.04
N PRO A 102 -5.50 20.16 -11.77
CA PRO A 102 -5.25 21.51 -11.30
C PRO A 102 -4.45 21.45 -9.99
N PRO A 103 -3.41 22.30 -9.83
CA PRO A 103 -2.64 22.32 -8.59
C PRO A 103 -3.60 22.55 -7.42
N PRO A 104 -3.42 21.86 -6.28
CA PRO A 104 -4.23 22.12 -5.10
C PRO A 104 -4.14 23.61 -4.78
N LYS A 105 -5.30 24.27 -4.63
CA LYS A 105 -5.39 25.68 -4.20
C LYS A 105 -4.51 25.85 -2.96
N ARG A 106 -3.59 26.84 -2.97
CA ARG A 106 -2.68 27.17 -1.85
C ARG A 106 -3.43 27.10 -0.52
N GLY A 107 -3.20 26.02 0.21
CA GLY A 107 -3.93 25.61 1.39
C GLY A 107 -3.16 24.43 1.98
N ARG A 108 -3.04 24.38 3.30
CA ARG A 108 -2.16 23.46 4.04
C ARG A 108 -2.23 22.03 3.47
N GLU A 109 -1.08 21.43 3.18
CA GLU A 109 -0.97 20.00 2.84
C GLU A 109 -1.30 19.20 4.11
N GLN A 110 -2.51 18.65 4.14
CA GLN A 110 -2.96 17.72 5.16
C GLN A 110 -2.17 16.41 5.02
N ILE A 111 -1.88 15.74 6.13
CA ILE A 111 -1.33 14.39 6.09
C ILE A 111 -2.30 13.49 5.30
N ARG A 112 -1.76 12.76 4.33
CA ARG A 112 -2.52 11.80 3.53
C ARG A 112 -2.57 10.45 4.24
N TYR A 113 -3.74 9.84 4.24
CA TYR A 113 -3.99 8.51 4.78
C TYR A 113 -4.24 7.54 3.63
N SER A 114 -3.43 6.49 3.55
CA SER A 114 -3.51 5.48 2.51
C SER A 114 -3.91 4.13 3.11
N LEU A 115 -4.76 3.38 2.44
CA LEU A 115 -5.10 2.00 2.82
C LEU A 115 -4.43 1.01 1.87
N HIS A 116 -3.72 0.00 2.40
CA HIS A 116 -3.20 -1.12 1.63
C HIS A 116 -3.95 -2.40 2.04
N THR A 117 -4.89 -2.86 1.21
CA THR A 117 -5.78 -3.99 1.51
C THR A 117 -5.72 -5.07 0.43
N ASN A 118 -6.25 -6.25 0.70
CA ASN A 118 -6.54 -7.30 -0.26
C ASN A 118 -7.93 -7.19 -0.93
N GLY A 119 -8.74 -6.20 -0.53
CA GLY A 119 -10.00 -5.85 -1.18
C GLY A 119 -11.20 -6.75 -0.86
N GLN A 120 -11.01 -7.85 -0.12
CA GLN A 120 -12.11 -8.79 0.20
C GLN A 120 -13.25 -8.16 1.01
N LEU A 121 -12.94 -7.11 1.79
CA LEU A 121 -13.90 -6.41 2.63
C LEU A 121 -14.28 -5.03 2.09
N ALA A 122 -13.71 -4.59 0.95
CA ALA A 122 -13.86 -3.24 0.44
C ALA A 122 -15.34 -2.84 0.28
N LEU A 123 -16.13 -3.64 -0.45
CA LEU A 123 -17.56 -3.35 -0.67
C LEU A 123 -18.39 -3.35 0.62
N ARG A 124 -18.00 -4.15 1.64
CA ARG A 124 -18.71 -4.18 2.93
C ARG A 124 -18.32 -3.03 3.86
N LYS A 125 -17.21 -2.35 3.56
CA LYS A 125 -16.66 -1.25 4.36
C LYS A 125 -16.48 0.01 3.53
N MET A 126 -17.31 0.21 2.50
CA MET A 126 -17.14 1.30 1.54
C MET A 126 -17.14 2.68 2.23
N ASP A 127 -17.95 2.86 3.27
CA ASP A 127 -17.98 4.10 4.08
C ASP A 127 -16.64 4.41 4.74
N VAL A 128 -15.90 3.39 5.20
CA VAL A 128 -14.57 3.56 5.80
C VAL A 128 -13.49 3.64 4.73
N PHE A 129 -13.63 2.82 3.68
CA PHE A 129 -12.75 2.80 2.50
C PHE A 129 -12.64 4.19 1.86
N ASN A 130 -13.77 4.88 1.71
CA ASN A 130 -13.85 6.22 1.12
C ASN A 130 -13.43 7.34 2.08
N GLN A 131 -13.07 7.04 3.34
CA GLN A 131 -12.47 8.03 4.23
C GLN A 131 -10.96 8.18 4.00
N TYR A 132 -10.29 7.25 3.32
CA TYR A 132 -8.88 7.39 2.97
C TYR A 132 -8.65 8.38 1.83
N ASP A 133 -7.44 8.86 1.65
CA ASP A 133 -7.08 9.74 0.53
C ASP A 133 -6.69 8.94 -0.73
N ARG A 134 -6.33 7.66 -0.57
CA ARG A 134 -6.11 6.69 -1.63
C ARG A 134 -6.13 5.27 -1.09
N VAL A 135 -6.40 4.32 -1.98
CA VAL A 135 -6.36 2.88 -1.64
C VAL A 135 -5.49 2.12 -2.62
N CYS A 136 -4.70 1.19 -2.10
CA CYS A 136 -3.92 0.22 -2.85
C CYS A 136 -4.48 -1.18 -2.59
N ILE A 137 -4.91 -1.87 -3.64
CA ILE A 137 -5.48 -3.22 -3.55
C ILE A 137 -4.46 -4.23 -4.05
N SER A 138 -4.11 -5.22 -3.22
CA SER A 138 -3.33 -6.39 -3.62
C SER A 138 -4.21 -7.31 -4.46
N PHE A 139 -4.03 -7.28 -5.78
CA PHE A 139 -4.87 -7.98 -6.74
C PHE A 139 -3.99 -8.54 -7.85
N PRO A 140 -3.60 -9.82 -7.79
CA PRO A 140 -2.56 -10.36 -8.68
C PRO A 140 -3.09 -10.97 -9.98
N SER A 141 -4.40 -11.23 -10.07
CA SER A 141 -5.01 -11.87 -11.23
C SER A 141 -6.52 -11.71 -11.21
N PHE A 142 -7.14 -11.67 -12.39
CA PHE A 142 -8.58 -11.82 -12.54
C PHE A 142 -9.01 -13.29 -12.74
N ASN A 143 -8.07 -14.18 -13.06
CA ASN A 143 -8.31 -15.61 -13.18
C ASN A 143 -8.44 -16.22 -11.76
N LYS A 144 -9.50 -16.99 -11.54
CA LYS A 144 -9.84 -17.50 -10.21
C LYS A 144 -8.82 -18.52 -9.70
N GLU A 145 -8.33 -19.38 -10.59
CA GLU A 145 -7.37 -20.44 -10.27
C GLU A 145 -6.02 -19.83 -9.91
N ILE A 146 -5.51 -18.88 -10.72
CA ILE A 146 -4.28 -18.13 -10.44
C ILE A 146 -4.44 -17.29 -9.17
N TYR A 147 -5.56 -16.58 -9.01
CA TYR A 147 -5.83 -15.82 -7.78
C TYR A 147 -5.81 -16.73 -6.55
N GLN A 148 -6.37 -17.94 -6.62
CA GLN A 148 -6.30 -18.90 -5.53
C GLN A 148 -4.87 -19.37 -5.24
N GLN A 149 -4.05 -19.61 -6.26
CA GLN A 149 -2.64 -19.96 -6.08
C GLN A 149 -1.87 -18.84 -5.35
N LEU A 150 -2.15 -17.57 -5.67
CA LEU A 150 -1.40 -16.43 -5.15
C LEU A 150 -1.94 -15.89 -3.81
N MET A 151 -3.25 -15.98 -3.60
CA MET A 151 -3.94 -15.37 -2.45
C MET A 151 -4.51 -16.40 -1.47
N GLY A 152 -4.48 -17.69 -1.81
CA GLY A 152 -4.99 -18.77 -0.97
C GLY A 152 -6.51 -18.78 -0.81
N SER A 153 -7.25 -18.16 -1.75
CA SER A 153 -8.72 -18.10 -1.73
C SER A 153 -9.28 -18.15 -3.15
N PRO A 154 -10.35 -18.93 -3.42
CA PRO A 154 -11.07 -18.92 -4.70
C PRO A 154 -11.90 -17.65 -4.91
N ARG A 155 -12.06 -16.81 -3.88
CA ARG A 155 -12.93 -15.64 -3.96
C ARG A 155 -12.14 -14.44 -4.48
N VAL A 156 -12.28 -14.14 -5.76
CA VAL A 156 -11.74 -12.91 -6.37
C VAL A 156 -12.63 -11.72 -5.96
N PRO A 157 -12.09 -10.61 -5.42
CA PRO A 157 -12.86 -9.39 -5.19
C PRO A 157 -13.43 -8.85 -6.51
N ASP A 158 -14.66 -8.34 -6.48
CA ASP A 158 -15.24 -7.64 -7.63
C ASP A 158 -14.58 -6.26 -7.78
N LEU A 159 -13.45 -6.24 -8.47
CA LEU A 159 -12.63 -5.04 -8.61
C LEU A 159 -13.36 -3.94 -9.40
N ALA A 160 -14.16 -4.31 -10.39
CA ALA A 160 -14.94 -3.36 -11.18
C ALA A 160 -15.95 -2.62 -10.28
N GLU A 161 -16.68 -3.36 -9.44
CA GLU A 161 -17.64 -2.79 -8.51
C GLU A 161 -16.96 -1.94 -7.42
N ILE A 162 -15.79 -2.37 -6.91
CA ILE A 162 -15.01 -1.58 -5.96
C ILE A 162 -14.61 -0.23 -6.58
N VAL A 163 -14.07 -0.24 -7.80
CA VAL A 163 -13.65 0.99 -8.49
C VAL A 163 -14.86 1.89 -8.79
N ARG A 164 -16.01 1.30 -9.17
CA ARG A 164 -17.25 2.04 -9.42
C ARG A 164 -17.78 2.77 -8.18
N GLN A 165 -17.66 2.17 -7.00
CA GLN A 165 -18.15 2.75 -5.74
C GLN A 165 -17.12 3.62 -5.01
N ALA A 166 -15.84 3.51 -5.37
CA ALA A 166 -14.77 4.27 -4.73
C ALA A 166 -14.89 5.76 -5.05
N ALA A 167 -14.95 6.59 -4.01
CA ALA A 167 -14.83 8.05 -4.11
C ALA A 167 -13.37 8.53 -4.10
N VAL A 168 -12.43 7.58 -3.98
CA VAL A 168 -11.01 7.82 -3.76
C VAL A 168 -10.19 7.09 -4.83
N PRO A 169 -9.00 7.58 -5.20
CA PRO A 169 -8.16 6.91 -6.18
C PRO A 169 -7.79 5.48 -5.76
N VAL A 170 -8.07 4.51 -6.63
CA VAL A 170 -7.71 3.10 -6.46
C VAL A 170 -6.47 2.78 -7.29
N LYS A 171 -5.47 2.22 -6.62
CA LYS A 171 -4.22 1.71 -7.19
C LYS A 171 -4.18 0.19 -7.04
N ILE A 172 -3.62 -0.50 -8.02
CA ILE A 172 -3.41 -1.95 -7.94
C ILE A 172 -1.97 -2.27 -7.60
N SER A 173 -1.79 -3.28 -6.77
CA SER A 173 -0.51 -3.90 -6.44
C SER A 173 -0.59 -5.37 -6.84
N CYS A 174 0.13 -5.73 -7.90
CA CYS A 174 0.21 -7.09 -8.42
C CYS A 174 1.60 -7.62 -8.13
N VAL A 175 1.69 -8.78 -7.46
CA VAL A 175 2.98 -9.49 -7.34
C VAL A 175 3.17 -10.33 -8.59
N LEU A 176 4.33 -10.22 -9.24
CA LEU A 176 4.66 -11.03 -10.40
C LEU A 176 5.27 -12.36 -9.97
N THR A 177 4.74 -13.45 -10.52
CA THR A 177 5.22 -14.81 -10.32
C THR A 177 5.14 -15.59 -11.64
N GLU A 178 5.62 -16.82 -11.61
CA GLU A 178 5.49 -17.78 -12.71
C GLU A 178 4.02 -18.08 -13.04
N HIS A 179 3.12 -17.88 -12.08
CA HIS A 179 1.70 -18.18 -12.23
C HIS A 179 0.92 -17.10 -12.98
N ASN A 180 1.37 -15.85 -13.00
CA ASN A 180 0.61 -14.74 -13.60
C ASN A 180 1.39 -13.87 -14.60
N SER A 181 2.71 -14.05 -14.73
CA SER A 181 3.52 -13.24 -15.66
C SER A 181 3.05 -13.35 -17.12
N HIS A 182 2.51 -14.51 -17.51
CA HIS A 182 2.01 -14.75 -18.86
C HIS A 182 0.68 -14.03 -19.18
N GLU A 183 -0.11 -13.64 -18.16
CA GLU A 183 -1.38 -12.92 -18.34
C GLU A 183 -1.23 -11.39 -18.19
N LEU A 184 0.00 -10.87 -18.10
CA LEU A 184 0.23 -9.46 -17.75
C LEU A 184 -0.44 -8.47 -18.71
N ILE A 185 -0.42 -8.70 -20.02
CA ILE A 185 -1.10 -7.82 -20.98
C ILE A 185 -2.61 -7.81 -20.78
N GLU A 186 -3.24 -9.00 -20.70
CA GLU A 186 -4.68 -9.11 -20.45
C GLU A 186 -5.05 -8.44 -19.12
N PHE A 187 -4.23 -8.64 -18.09
CA PHE A 187 -4.41 -8.03 -16.78
C PHE A 187 -4.42 -6.50 -16.85
N LEU A 188 -3.43 -5.90 -17.55
CA LEU A 188 -3.33 -4.45 -17.72
C LEU A 188 -4.52 -3.90 -18.53
N ASP A 189 -4.91 -4.57 -19.62
CA ASP A 189 -6.06 -4.20 -20.45
C ASP A 189 -7.35 -4.18 -19.63
N ARG A 190 -7.59 -5.22 -18.82
CA ARG A 190 -8.76 -5.32 -17.94
C ARG A 190 -8.76 -4.27 -16.85
N CYS A 191 -7.60 -3.99 -16.25
CA CYS A 191 -7.47 -2.88 -15.29
C CYS A 191 -7.79 -1.53 -15.94
N GLY A 192 -7.31 -1.28 -17.17
CA GLY A 192 -7.63 -0.07 -17.92
C GLY A 192 -9.12 0.07 -18.22
N ALA A 193 -9.76 -1.02 -18.65
CA ALA A 193 -11.19 -1.06 -18.97
C ALA A 193 -12.09 -0.72 -17.77
N ILE A 194 -11.68 -1.07 -16.55
CA ILE A 194 -12.42 -0.72 -15.32
C ILE A 194 -11.99 0.61 -14.70
N GLY A 195 -11.11 1.37 -15.35
CA GLY A 195 -10.74 2.72 -14.93
C GLY A 195 -9.54 2.83 -13.99
N ILE A 196 -8.78 1.75 -13.74
CA ILE A 196 -7.53 1.83 -12.98
C ILE A 196 -6.51 2.68 -13.73
N LYS A 197 -5.88 3.62 -13.02
CA LYS A 197 -4.85 4.51 -13.59
C LYS A 197 -3.44 4.23 -13.10
N ARG A 198 -3.28 3.43 -12.03
CA ARG A 198 -1.99 3.14 -11.42
C ARG A 198 -1.86 1.69 -11.00
N ILE A 199 -0.80 1.05 -11.45
CA ILE A 199 -0.47 -0.34 -11.15
C ILE A 199 0.98 -0.41 -10.70
N VAL A 200 1.24 -1.21 -9.66
CA VAL A 200 2.60 -1.59 -9.27
C VAL A 200 2.76 -3.08 -9.47
N LEU A 201 3.67 -3.44 -10.35
CA LEU A 201 4.13 -4.80 -10.55
C LEU A 201 5.30 -5.04 -9.59
N ARG A 202 5.10 -5.82 -8.54
CA ARG A 202 6.10 -6.08 -7.51
C ARG A 202 6.82 -7.38 -7.77
N ARG A 203 8.14 -7.36 -7.65
CA ARG A 203 8.90 -8.61 -7.43
C ARG A 203 8.64 -9.14 -6.04
N LEU A 204 8.81 -10.45 -5.86
CA LEU A 204 8.90 -11.04 -4.54
C LEU A 204 10.16 -10.52 -3.83
N TYR A 205 10.11 -10.43 -2.50
CA TYR A 205 11.27 -10.03 -1.71
C TYR A 205 12.38 -11.09 -1.84
N GLY A 206 13.60 -10.66 -2.18
CA GLY A 206 14.74 -11.55 -2.47
C GLY A 206 14.68 -12.26 -3.82
N ASP A 207 13.70 -11.95 -4.67
CA ASP A 207 13.58 -12.57 -6.00
C ASP A 207 14.43 -11.86 -7.05
N ASN A 208 15.41 -12.60 -7.56
CA ASN A 208 16.36 -12.13 -8.56
C ASN A 208 15.94 -12.43 -10.00
N ARG A 209 14.78 -13.09 -10.21
CA ARG A 209 14.29 -13.39 -11.56
C ARG A 209 14.06 -12.11 -12.35
N LEU A 210 14.44 -12.16 -13.63
CA LEU A 210 14.14 -11.12 -14.60
C LEU A 210 12.83 -11.50 -15.29
N TRP A 211 11.78 -10.72 -15.04
CA TRP A 211 10.52 -10.86 -15.75
C TRP A 211 10.63 -10.14 -17.09
N THR A 212 10.35 -10.85 -18.18
CA THR A 212 10.21 -10.22 -19.50
C THR A 212 8.98 -9.33 -19.47
N LEU A 213 9.19 -8.04 -19.59
CA LEU A 213 8.12 -7.07 -19.71
C LEU A 213 7.60 -7.05 -21.16
N PRO A 214 6.29 -6.87 -21.37
CA PRO A 214 5.75 -6.71 -22.71
C PRO A 214 6.30 -5.45 -23.39
N ASP A 215 6.59 -5.54 -24.69
CA ASP A 215 7.12 -4.42 -25.51
C ASP A 215 6.18 -3.21 -25.58
N ARG A 216 4.92 -3.37 -25.17
CA ARG A 216 3.90 -2.31 -25.11
C ARG A 216 4.07 -1.37 -23.91
N LEU A 217 4.94 -1.69 -22.95
CA LEU A 217 5.25 -0.81 -21.82
C LEU A 217 6.26 0.25 -22.25
N ILE A 218 5.83 1.50 -22.35
CA ILE A 218 6.68 2.61 -22.80
C ILE A 218 7.35 3.24 -21.58
N PRO A 219 8.68 3.20 -21.43
CA PRO A 219 9.36 3.84 -20.29
C PRO A 219 9.06 5.35 -20.26
N CYS A 220 8.66 5.89 -19.12
CA CYS A 220 8.27 7.30 -19.01
C CYS A 220 8.93 8.05 -17.84
N SER A 221 9.24 7.39 -16.72
CA SER A 221 9.88 8.04 -15.57
C SER A 221 10.52 7.03 -14.61
N VAL A 222 11.03 7.54 -13.48
CA VAL A 222 11.55 6.72 -12.37
C VAL A 222 10.90 7.20 -11.07
N TYR A 223 10.42 6.26 -10.26
CA TYR A 223 9.83 6.53 -8.96
C TYR A 223 10.57 5.77 -7.86
N ARG A 224 11.24 6.51 -6.96
CA ARG A 224 12.01 5.95 -5.82
C ARG A 224 13.03 4.90 -6.25
N GLY A 225 13.72 5.16 -7.36
CA GLY A 225 14.70 4.25 -7.97
C GLY A 225 14.10 3.14 -8.85
N ASN A 226 12.78 3.05 -8.96
CA ASN A 226 12.10 2.03 -9.76
C ASN A 226 11.65 2.58 -11.12
N PRO A 227 11.79 1.83 -12.22
CA PRO A 227 11.31 2.27 -13.53
C PRO A 227 9.78 2.32 -13.57
N VAL A 228 9.28 3.35 -14.24
CA VAL A 228 7.85 3.59 -14.47
C VAL A 228 7.60 3.65 -15.97
N TYR A 229 6.52 3.00 -16.37
CA TYR A 229 6.08 2.86 -17.76
C TYR A 229 4.67 3.45 -17.93
N ASP A 230 4.37 3.92 -19.13
CA ASP A 230 3.01 4.15 -19.60
C ASP A 230 2.50 2.91 -20.35
N TYR A 231 1.27 2.52 -20.04
CA TYR A 231 0.51 1.51 -20.78
C TYR A 231 -0.87 2.07 -21.09
N HIS A 232 -1.06 2.64 -22.29
CA HIS A 232 -2.34 3.22 -22.71
C HIS A 232 -2.91 4.22 -21.67
N GLY A 233 -2.05 5.05 -21.08
CA GLY A 233 -2.44 6.02 -20.04
C GLY A 233 -2.57 5.45 -18.62
N ILE A 234 -2.17 4.19 -18.41
CA ILE A 234 -1.98 3.60 -17.08
C ILE A 234 -0.50 3.74 -16.69
N GLU A 235 -0.25 4.33 -15.53
CA GLU A 235 1.10 4.37 -14.94
C GLU A 235 1.43 3.01 -14.30
N VAL A 236 2.44 2.32 -14.83
CA VAL A 236 2.89 1.00 -14.36
C VAL A 236 4.28 1.13 -13.75
N THR A 237 4.41 0.97 -12.43
CA THR A 237 5.71 0.93 -11.75
C THR A 237 6.18 -0.52 -11.58
N LEU A 238 7.39 -0.85 -12.02
CA LEU A 238 8.01 -2.13 -11.71
C LEU A 238 8.83 -2.01 -10.42
N TRP A 239 8.31 -2.55 -9.32
CA TRP A 239 8.86 -2.35 -7.97
C TRP A 239 9.82 -3.46 -7.56
N HIS A 240 11.07 -3.06 -7.34
CA HIS A 240 12.16 -3.89 -6.87
C HIS A 240 12.55 -3.44 -5.46
N PHE A 241 12.37 -4.31 -4.46
CA PHE A 241 12.63 -3.96 -3.06
C PHE A 241 14.10 -3.58 -2.80
N ASP A 242 15.04 -4.21 -3.49
CA ASP A 242 16.48 -3.99 -3.28
C ASP A 242 17.01 -2.73 -3.97
N GLN A 243 16.28 -2.19 -4.95
CA GLN A 243 16.66 -0.97 -5.67
C GLN A 243 15.95 0.27 -5.14
N THR A 244 14.92 0.11 -4.31
CA THR A 244 14.12 1.25 -3.91
C THR A 244 14.85 2.12 -2.89
N THR A 245 14.81 3.42 -3.12
CA THR A 245 15.41 4.42 -2.22
C THR A 245 14.40 4.98 -1.21
N SER A 246 13.33 4.24 -0.93
CA SER A 246 12.25 4.68 -0.06
C SER A 246 12.66 4.63 1.41
N THR A 247 12.21 5.60 2.20
CA THR A 247 12.38 5.61 3.67
C THR A 247 11.03 5.58 4.37
N SER A 248 10.91 4.80 5.45
CA SER A 248 9.69 4.74 6.24
C SER A 248 9.92 4.74 7.74
N LEU A 249 8.91 5.22 8.47
CA LEU A 249 8.76 5.05 9.91
C LEU A 249 7.62 4.06 10.18
N ASN A 250 7.87 2.98 10.90
CA ASN A 250 6.91 1.88 11.02
C ASN A 250 6.49 1.67 12.48
N LEU A 251 5.20 1.78 12.78
CA LEU A 251 4.62 1.33 14.03
C LEU A 251 4.16 -0.12 13.88
N PHE A 252 4.89 -1.05 14.49
CA PHE A 252 4.54 -2.48 14.53
C PHE A 252 3.41 -2.76 15.52
N SER A 253 2.73 -3.89 15.34
CA SER A 253 1.56 -4.26 16.12
C SER A 253 1.86 -4.55 17.60
N ASN A 254 3.10 -4.89 17.94
CA ASN A 254 3.56 -5.01 19.32
C ASN A 254 3.91 -3.65 19.98
N GLY A 255 3.88 -2.55 19.23
CA GLY A 255 4.26 -1.19 19.65
C GLY A 255 5.69 -0.79 19.33
N ALA A 256 6.54 -1.66 18.77
CA ALA A 256 7.88 -1.28 18.34
C ALA A 256 7.81 -0.25 17.21
N ILE A 257 8.68 0.76 17.25
CA ILE A 257 8.79 1.77 16.19
C ILE A 257 10.14 1.61 15.51
N SER A 258 10.14 1.42 14.19
CA SER A 258 11.35 1.13 13.41
C SER A 258 11.52 2.10 12.24
N PRO A 259 12.75 2.60 11.99
CA PRO A 259 13.07 3.48 10.86
C PRO A 259 13.52 2.72 9.60
N HIS A 260 13.42 1.39 9.59
CA HIS A 260 13.85 0.53 8.49
C HIS A 260 12.74 0.40 7.44
N TYR A 261 13.07 0.64 6.17
CA TYR A 261 12.11 0.49 5.07
C TYR A 261 11.68 -0.98 4.87
N LEU A 262 12.65 -1.89 4.84
CA LEU A 262 12.39 -3.32 4.73
C LEU A 262 11.96 -3.88 6.09
N LEU A 263 10.72 -4.35 6.17
CA LEU A 263 10.12 -4.85 7.41
C LEU A 263 10.88 -6.05 8.00
N THR A 264 11.52 -6.84 7.15
CA THR A 264 12.38 -7.98 7.53
C THR A 264 13.63 -7.55 8.32
N GLN A 265 14.07 -6.29 8.18
CA GLN A 265 15.24 -5.75 8.88
C GLN A 265 14.88 -5.11 10.22
N ALA A 266 13.59 -4.88 10.50
CA ALA A 266 13.14 -4.17 11.71
C ALA A 266 13.31 -4.97 13.02
N GLY A 267 13.70 -6.25 12.94
CA GLY A 267 13.91 -7.14 14.08
C GLY A 267 15.37 -7.41 14.44
N GLY A 268 16.33 -6.69 13.83
CA GLY A 268 17.74 -6.77 14.18
C GLY A 268 18.01 -6.17 15.56
N ARG A 269 18.81 -6.87 16.37
CA ARG A 269 19.21 -6.48 17.73
C ARG A 269 19.94 -5.15 17.77
#